data_AF-A0A2H3I1C5-F1
#
_entry.id   AF-A0A2H3I1C5-F1
#
_cell.length_a   1.000
_cell.length_b   1.000
_cell.length_c   1.000
_cell.angle_alpha   90.00
_cell.angle_beta   90.00
_cell.angle_gamma   90.00
#
_symmetry.space_group_name_H-M   'P 1'
#
loop_
_entity.id
_entity.type
_entity.pdbx_description
1 polymer ?
#
loop_
_entity_poly.entity_id
_entity_poly.type
_entity_poly.pdbx_seq_one_letter_code
_entity_poly.pdbx_strand_id
1 'polypeptide(L)'
;MLTEDEIRQYINDYVSAAKNAVERAGFDGVEIHGANGFLIDQFIQTTVNQRTDGWGGSVENRPRTFQGMGMPVTERESTFSYLARELARLSIAFLHLVEPRTAGDKDVENPTGSLHFFLDAYADTSPLVLAGGYKADSAKEAVKVRYKNHQVVIAFGRSFIANPDLPYKIQKEIEFTPYDRNTFYLPGFNHLLNCRRLADLALGSLDRGLS
;
A
#
# COMPACT_ATOMS: atom_id res chain seq x y z
N MET A 1 -24.58 -8.77 -6.58
CA MET A 1 -23.47 -9.33 -7.36
C MET A 1 -23.44 -8.58 -8.68
N LEU A 2 -22.32 -7.97 -9.07
CA LEU A 2 -22.23 -7.14 -10.28
C LEU A 2 -22.45 -7.98 -11.54
N THR A 3 -23.12 -7.44 -12.55
CA THR A 3 -23.22 -8.00 -13.90
C THR A 3 -21.94 -7.76 -14.68
N GLU A 4 -21.76 -8.44 -15.82
CA GLU A 4 -20.59 -8.21 -16.68
C GLU A 4 -20.53 -6.77 -17.20
N ASP A 5 -21.66 -6.19 -17.57
CA ASP A 5 -21.74 -4.80 -18.04
C ASP A 5 -21.36 -3.80 -16.94
N GLU A 6 -21.79 -4.04 -15.69
CA GLU A 6 -21.38 -3.22 -14.54
C GLU A 6 -19.89 -3.35 -14.26
N ILE A 7 -19.31 -4.55 -14.38
CA ILE A 7 -17.86 -4.75 -14.22
C ILE A 7 -17.09 -3.98 -15.29
N ARG A 8 -17.54 -4.05 -16.55
CA ARG A 8 -16.95 -3.28 -17.67
C ARG A 8 -17.08 -1.78 -17.45
N GLN A 9 -18.20 -1.34 -16.88
CA GLN A 9 -18.39 0.07 -16.52
C GLN A 9 -17.38 0.51 -15.45
N TYR A 10 -17.20 -0.26 -14.38
CA TYR A 10 -16.18 0.06 -13.36
C TYR A 10 -14.76 0.13 -13.93
N ILE A 11 -14.40 -0.78 -14.85
CA ILE A 11 -13.10 -0.72 -15.54
C ILE A 11 -12.95 0.62 -16.29
N ASN A 12 -13.99 1.04 -17.01
CA ASN A 12 -13.99 2.33 -17.72
C ASN A 12 -13.93 3.52 -16.76
N ASP A 13 -14.53 3.41 -15.58
CA ASP A 13 -14.49 4.43 -14.55
C ASP A 13 -13.08 4.56 -13.96
N TYR A 14 -12.37 3.45 -13.72
CA TYR A 14 -10.95 3.46 -13.32
C TYR A 14 -10.06 4.12 -14.38
N VAL A 15 -10.28 3.80 -15.67
CA VAL A 15 -9.55 4.44 -16.78
C VAL A 15 -9.81 5.95 -16.80
N SER A 16 -11.07 6.36 -16.67
CA SER A 16 -11.46 7.76 -16.66
C SER A 16 -10.87 8.51 -15.46
N ALA A 17 -10.89 7.89 -14.28
CA ALA A 17 -10.29 8.43 -13.07
C ALA A 17 -8.77 8.60 -13.22
N ALA A 18 -8.08 7.60 -13.79
CA ALA A 18 -6.64 7.67 -14.02
C ALA A 18 -6.26 8.81 -14.99
N LYS A 19 -7.00 8.96 -16.10
CA LYS A 19 -6.81 10.08 -17.03
C LYS A 19 -7.06 11.42 -16.35
N ASN A 20 -8.13 11.54 -15.57
CA ASN A 20 -8.41 12.77 -14.83
C ASN A 20 -7.27 13.11 -13.85
N ALA A 21 -6.75 12.13 -13.13
CA ALA A 21 -5.63 12.33 -12.20
C ALA A 21 -4.39 12.86 -12.93
N VAL A 22 -3.95 12.18 -13.99
CA VAL A 22 -2.70 12.53 -14.68
C VAL A 22 -2.87 13.75 -15.58
N GLU A 23 -3.86 13.74 -16.47
CA GLU A 23 -3.99 14.75 -17.54
C GLU A 23 -4.62 16.07 -17.04
N ARG A 24 -5.46 16.02 -15.99
CA ARG A 24 -6.20 17.21 -15.52
C ARG A 24 -5.71 17.73 -14.17
N ALA A 25 -5.42 16.84 -13.24
CA ALA A 25 -4.98 17.22 -11.90
C ALA A 25 -3.45 17.27 -11.74
N GLY A 26 -2.69 16.76 -12.72
CA GLY A 26 -1.24 16.83 -12.74
C GLY A 26 -0.53 15.85 -11.81
N PHE A 27 -1.19 14.72 -11.45
CA PHE A 27 -0.52 13.64 -10.72
C PHE A 27 0.52 12.95 -11.62
N ASP A 28 1.67 12.57 -11.05
CA ASP A 28 2.73 11.85 -11.77
C ASP A 28 2.33 10.43 -12.18
N GLY A 29 1.31 9.87 -11.52
CA GLY A 29 0.82 8.52 -11.77
C GLY A 29 -0.35 8.16 -10.86
N VAL A 30 -0.77 6.90 -10.94
CA VAL A 30 -1.87 6.37 -10.12
C VAL A 30 -1.47 5.04 -9.49
N GLU A 31 -1.93 4.82 -8.26
CA GLU A 31 -1.88 3.52 -7.60
C GLU A 31 -3.28 2.88 -7.65
N ILE A 32 -3.37 1.65 -8.16
CA ILE A 32 -4.64 0.90 -8.17
C ILE A 32 -4.81 0.22 -6.82
N HIS A 33 -5.80 0.68 -6.04
CA HIS A 33 -6.10 0.07 -4.75
C HIS A 33 -6.89 -1.24 -4.91
N GLY A 34 -6.17 -2.36 -4.95
CA GLY A 34 -6.74 -3.63 -4.52
C GLY A 34 -6.02 -4.05 -3.26
N ALA A 35 -6.64 -3.90 -2.11
CA ALA A 35 -6.20 -4.43 -0.82
C ALA A 35 -7.31 -4.12 0.19
N ASN A 36 -7.11 -4.48 1.45
CA ASN A 36 -7.94 -4.08 2.59
C ASN A 36 -9.44 -4.41 2.44
N GLY A 37 -9.80 -5.41 1.62
CA GLY A 37 -11.19 -5.83 1.41
C GLY A 37 -12.03 -4.89 0.55
N PHE A 38 -11.42 -3.96 -0.19
CA PHE A 38 -12.16 -3.12 -1.15
C PHE A 38 -12.51 -3.87 -2.43
N LEU A 39 -13.22 -3.22 -3.36
CA LEU A 39 -13.89 -3.88 -4.48
C LEU A 39 -12.99 -4.85 -5.27
N ILE A 40 -11.81 -4.42 -5.68
CA ILE A 40 -10.87 -5.31 -6.38
C ILE A 40 -10.57 -6.52 -5.48
N ASP A 41 -10.17 -6.30 -4.22
CA ASP A 41 -9.88 -7.36 -3.23
C ASP A 41 -11.04 -8.35 -3.03
N GLN A 42 -12.28 -7.88 -3.08
CA GLN A 42 -13.47 -8.74 -2.98
C GLN A 42 -13.60 -9.71 -4.16
N PHE A 43 -13.17 -9.32 -5.37
CA PHE A 43 -13.16 -10.23 -6.54
C PHE A 43 -12.10 -11.33 -6.44
N ILE A 44 -11.19 -11.23 -5.49
CA ILE A 44 -9.96 -12.04 -5.43
C ILE A 44 -10.13 -13.18 -4.47
N GLN A 45 -10.75 -12.84 -3.37
CA GLN A 45 -10.81 -13.70 -2.22
C GLN A 45 -12.00 -14.61 -2.35
N THR A 46 -11.75 -15.92 -2.34
CA THR A 46 -12.77 -16.95 -2.39
C THR A 46 -13.68 -16.96 -1.18
N THR A 47 -13.35 -16.25 -0.11
CA THR A 47 -14.27 -16.02 1.01
C THR A 47 -15.41 -15.05 0.63
N VAL A 48 -15.21 -14.19 -0.38
CA VAL A 48 -16.18 -13.19 -0.84
C VAL A 48 -16.71 -13.51 -2.24
N ASN A 49 -15.82 -13.79 -3.19
CA ASN A 49 -16.18 -14.12 -4.57
C ASN A 49 -16.60 -15.59 -4.70
N GLN A 50 -17.92 -15.82 -4.62
CA GLN A 50 -18.58 -17.11 -4.88
C GLN A 50 -19.17 -17.20 -6.29
N ARG A 51 -18.68 -16.40 -7.26
CA ARG A 51 -19.22 -16.39 -8.62
C ARG A 51 -18.84 -17.66 -9.38
N THR A 52 -19.69 -18.04 -10.33
CA THR A 52 -19.49 -19.19 -11.23
C THR A 52 -19.34 -18.78 -12.70
N ASP A 53 -19.29 -17.47 -12.97
CA ASP A 53 -19.09 -16.92 -14.32
C ASP A 53 -17.60 -16.62 -14.58
N GLY A 54 -17.31 -15.91 -15.69
CA GLY A 54 -15.95 -15.56 -16.10
C GLY A 54 -15.18 -14.65 -15.12
N TRP A 55 -15.81 -14.23 -14.02
CA TRP A 55 -15.21 -13.37 -13.00
C TRP A 55 -15.05 -14.06 -11.63
N GLY A 56 -15.23 -15.39 -11.56
CA GLY A 56 -14.96 -16.18 -10.35
C GLY A 56 -14.78 -17.67 -10.60
N GLY A 57 -14.82 -18.46 -9.52
CA GLY A 57 -14.61 -19.91 -9.57
C GLY A 57 -13.13 -20.32 -9.60
N SER A 58 -12.44 -20.10 -10.72
CA SER A 58 -11.03 -20.46 -10.88
C SER A 58 -10.07 -19.34 -10.45
N VAL A 59 -8.79 -19.66 -10.24
CA VAL A 59 -7.76 -18.67 -9.86
C VAL A 59 -7.49 -17.66 -10.99
N GLU A 60 -7.67 -18.10 -12.23
CA GLU A 60 -7.51 -17.29 -13.45
C GLU A 60 -8.62 -16.24 -13.60
N ASN A 61 -9.85 -16.58 -13.21
CA ASN A 61 -11.03 -15.73 -13.36
C ASN A 61 -11.16 -14.64 -12.27
N ARG A 62 -10.27 -14.62 -11.27
CA ARG A 62 -10.28 -13.63 -10.18
C ARG A 62 -9.15 -12.59 -10.40
N PRO A 63 -9.42 -11.26 -10.49
CA PRO A 63 -8.39 -10.20 -10.64
C PRO A 63 -7.86 -9.65 -9.30
N ARG A 64 -6.54 -9.72 -9.03
CA ARG A 64 -5.87 -10.17 -7.77
C ARG A 64 -5.05 -9.10 -7.01
N THR A 65 -5.02 -9.13 -5.65
CA THR A 65 -4.28 -8.25 -4.70
C THR A 65 -4.27 -8.71 -3.23
N PHE A 66 -3.19 -8.42 -2.49
CA PHE A 66 -2.82 -8.99 -1.18
C PHE A 66 -3.41 -8.26 0.05
N GLN A 67 -4.37 -8.90 0.75
CA GLN A 67 -4.54 -8.92 2.21
C GLN A 67 -5.71 -9.85 2.60
N GLY A 68 -5.42 -10.97 3.28
CA GLY A 68 -6.38 -12.07 3.48
C GLY A 68 -7.53 -11.78 4.44
N MET A 69 -8.75 -11.69 3.91
CA MET A 69 -10.06 -11.80 4.54
C MET A 69 -10.41 -13.27 4.86
N GLY A 70 -9.51 -13.99 5.54
CA GLY A 70 -9.77 -15.35 6.04
C GLY A 70 -9.54 -16.50 5.05
N MET A 71 -8.91 -16.27 3.89
CA MET A 71 -8.55 -17.33 2.95
C MET A 71 -7.55 -18.33 3.57
N PRO A 72 -7.73 -19.66 3.37
CA PRO A 72 -6.76 -20.68 3.80
C PRO A 72 -5.34 -20.40 3.29
N VAL A 73 -4.30 -20.70 4.09
CA VAL A 73 -2.90 -20.35 3.79
C VAL A 73 -2.43 -20.93 2.45
N THR A 74 -2.73 -22.20 2.18
CA THR A 74 -2.32 -22.88 0.94
C THR A 74 -2.97 -22.28 -0.30
N GLU A 75 -4.24 -21.90 -0.20
CA GLU A 75 -4.97 -21.22 -1.28
C GLU A 75 -4.48 -19.79 -1.47
N ARG A 76 -4.13 -19.11 -0.38
CA ARG A 76 -3.60 -17.75 -0.35
C ARG A 76 -2.28 -17.65 -1.10
N GLU A 77 -1.32 -18.52 -0.76
CA GLU A 77 0.00 -18.51 -1.41
C GLU A 77 -0.12 -18.81 -2.91
N SER A 78 -0.95 -19.78 -3.30
CA SER A 78 -1.20 -20.10 -4.72
C SER A 78 -1.83 -18.91 -5.47
N THR A 79 -2.90 -18.33 -4.91
CA THR A 79 -3.63 -17.20 -5.52
C THR A 79 -2.72 -15.99 -5.69
N PHE A 80 -1.93 -15.66 -4.68
CA PHE A 80 -1.07 -14.49 -4.70
C PHE A 80 0.24 -14.70 -5.46
N SER A 81 0.77 -15.93 -5.53
CA SER A 81 1.88 -16.24 -6.44
C SER A 81 1.47 -16.13 -7.91
N TYR A 82 0.25 -16.58 -8.24
CA TYR A 82 -0.29 -16.39 -9.59
C TYR A 82 -0.46 -14.90 -9.91
N LEU A 83 -0.98 -14.11 -8.97
CA LEU A 83 -1.04 -12.66 -9.14
C LEU A 83 0.31 -12.04 -9.42
N ALA A 84 1.29 -12.34 -8.57
CA ALA A 84 2.62 -11.76 -8.66
C ALA A 84 3.20 -11.98 -10.07
N ARG A 85 3.08 -13.20 -10.60
CA ARG A 85 3.52 -13.53 -11.97
C ARG A 85 2.77 -12.75 -13.05
N GLU A 86 1.48 -12.52 -12.88
CA GLU A 86 0.70 -11.76 -13.85
C GLU A 86 1.02 -10.25 -13.79
N LEU A 87 1.18 -9.68 -12.59
CA LEU A 87 1.62 -8.29 -12.42
C LEU A 87 3.02 -8.06 -12.99
N ALA A 88 3.91 -9.03 -12.83
CA ALA A 88 5.27 -8.98 -13.36
C ALA A 88 5.30 -8.82 -14.89
N ARG A 89 4.22 -9.17 -15.59
CA ARG A 89 4.09 -9.02 -17.05
C ARG A 89 3.59 -7.64 -17.49
N LEU A 90 3.07 -6.84 -16.56
CA LEU A 90 2.37 -5.58 -16.87
C LEU A 90 3.29 -4.35 -16.88
N SER A 91 4.59 -4.52 -16.64
CA SER A 91 5.58 -3.43 -16.60
C SER A 91 5.12 -2.22 -15.76
N ILE A 92 4.59 -2.51 -14.57
CA ILE A 92 4.10 -1.48 -13.64
C ILE A 92 5.26 -0.72 -12.99
N ALA A 93 5.01 0.53 -12.59
CA ALA A 93 6.03 1.40 -12.01
C ALA A 93 6.56 0.89 -10.67
N PHE A 94 5.68 0.35 -9.82
CA PHE A 94 6.02 -0.30 -8.56
C PHE A 94 4.90 -1.23 -8.12
N LEU A 95 5.22 -2.12 -7.19
CA LEU A 95 4.25 -2.95 -6.48
C LEU A 95 4.22 -2.57 -5.00
N HIS A 96 3.04 -2.21 -4.49
CA HIS A 96 2.85 -1.84 -3.09
C HIS A 96 2.24 -3.00 -2.30
N LEU A 97 2.97 -3.49 -1.30
CA LEU A 97 2.54 -4.57 -0.41
C LEU A 97 2.48 -4.09 1.04
N VAL A 98 1.47 -4.58 1.76
CA VAL A 98 1.32 -4.33 3.19
C VAL A 98 1.73 -5.59 3.95
N GLU A 99 2.61 -5.43 4.92
CA GLU A 99 3.11 -6.50 5.77
C GLU A 99 1.98 -7.17 6.59
N PRO A 100 2.06 -8.49 6.84
CA PRO A 100 1.11 -9.21 7.70
C PRO A 100 1.05 -8.71 9.15
N ARG A 101 1.96 -7.80 9.54
CA ARG A 101 1.99 -7.15 10.87
C ARG A 101 0.85 -6.14 11.05
N THR A 102 0.06 -5.89 10.02
CA THR A 102 -1.05 -4.94 10.03
C THR A 102 -2.33 -5.55 9.47
N ALA A 103 -3.45 -5.34 10.17
CA ALA A 103 -4.80 -5.68 9.71
C ALA A 103 -5.58 -4.37 9.51
N GLY A 104 -5.59 -3.86 8.26
CA GLY A 104 -6.09 -2.52 7.97
C GLY A 104 -5.27 -1.44 8.69
N ASP A 105 -5.89 -0.74 9.64
CA ASP A 105 -5.29 0.35 10.41
C ASP A 105 -4.65 -0.08 11.76
N LYS A 106 -4.79 -1.36 12.13
CA LYS A 106 -4.31 -1.92 13.41
C LYS A 106 -3.00 -2.69 13.28
N ASP A 107 -2.15 -2.58 14.29
CA ASP A 107 -0.96 -3.43 14.45
C ASP A 107 -1.35 -4.79 15.03
N VAL A 108 -0.68 -5.85 14.58
CA VAL A 108 -0.83 -7.23 15.07
C VAL A 108 0.46 -7.64 15.76
N GLU A 109 0.38 -8.04 17.04
CA GLU A 109 1.56 -8.38 17.86
C GLU A 109 2.26 -9.68 17.43
N ASN A 110 1.58 -10.57 16.70
CA ASN A 110 2.11 -11.86 16.22
C ASN A 110 1.72 -12.11 14.75
N PRO A 111 2.40 -11.47 13.79
CA PRO A 111 2.14 -11.70 12.37
C PRO A 111 2.39 -13.17 12.02
N THR A 112 1.41 -13.84 11.42
CA THR A 112 1.58 -15.16 10.80
C THR A 112 1.62 -14.97 9.28
N GLY A 113 2.73 -15.36 8.65
CA GLY A 113 2.93 -15.27 7.20
C GLY A 113 4.19 -14.50 6.79
N SER A 114 4.64 -14.71 5.55
CA SER A 114 5.77 -14.03 4.94
C SER A 114 5.37 -13.48 3.57
N LEU A 115 5.93 -12.34 3.17
CA LEU A 115 5.80 -11.82 1.81
C LEU A 115 6.71 -12.55 0.81
N HIS A 116 7.66 -13.38 1.27
CA HIS A 116 8.69 -13.97 0.40
C HIS A 116 8.11 -14.72 -0.80
N PHE A 117 7.06 -15.52 -0.60
CA PHE A 117 6.44 -16.26 -1.71
C PHE A 117 5.92 -15.32 -2.82
N PHE A 118 5.43 -14.13 -2.45
CA PHE A 118 4.95 -13.13 -3.39
C PHE A 118 6.12 -12.50 -4.12
N LEU A 119 7.15 -12.08 -3.36
CA LEU A 119 8.34 -11.43 -3.91
C LEU A 119 9.07 -12.36 -4.88
N ASP A 120 9.25 -13.62 -4.51
CA ASP A 120 9.85 -14.66 -5.35
C ASP A 120 9.06 -14.85 -6.66
N ALA A 121 7.73 -14.86 -6.58
CA ALA A 121 6.87 -14.99 -7.75
C ALA A 121 6.80 -13.71 -8.62
N TYR A 122 7.01 -12.53 -8.03
CA TYR A 122 7.05 -11.24 -8.73
C TYR A 122 8.38 -11.01 -9.47
N ALA A 123 9.44 -11.67 -9.01
CA ALA A 123 10.77 -11.67 -9.62
C ALA A 123 11.38 -10.27 -9.80
N ASP A 124 11.11 -9.35 -8.87
CA ASP A 124 11.68 -7.99 -8.83
C ASP A 124 11.60 -7.22 -10.16
N THR A 125 10.51 -7.42 -10.92
CA THR A 125 10.31 -6.78 -12.22
C THR A 125 10.14 -5.26 -12.15
N SER A 126 9.84 -4.73 -10.96
CA SER A 126 9.83 -3.31 -10.63
C SER A 126 10.18 -3.10 -9.15
N PRO A 127 10.45 -1.86 -8.71
CA PRO A 127 10.56 -1.54 -7.28
C PRO A 127 9.35 -2.00 -6.46
N LEU A 128 9.61 -2.34 -5.20
CA LEU A 128 8.65 -2.75 -4.20
C LEU A 128 8.46 -1.63 -3.19
N VAL A 129 7.22 -1.29 -2.88
CA VAL A 129 6.86 -0.41 -1.77
C VAL A 129 6.30 -1.27 -0.65
N LEU A 130 6.95 -1.29 0.50
CA LEU A 130 6.51 -2.07 1.66
C LEU A 130 5.97 -1.16 2.75
N ALA A 131 4.74 -1.42 3.18
CA ALA A 131 4.09 -0.71 4.28
C ALA A 131 3.76 -1.66 5.44
N GLY A 132 3.63 -1.13 6.65
CA GLY A 132 3.11 -1.89 7.80
C GLY A 132 3.98 -1.78 9.05
N GLY A 133 3.55 -0.93 10.00
CA GLY A 133 4.13 -0.86 11.35
C GLY A 133 5.60 -0.41 11.44
N TYR A 134 6.21 0.08 10.36
CA TYR A 134 7.61 0.48 10.34
C TYR A 134 7.92 1.69 11.24
N LYS A 135 9.06 1.62 11.93
CA LYS A 135 9.74 2.70 12.67
C LYS A 135 11.07 3.00 11.96
N ALA A 136 11.77 4.06 12.33
CA ALA A 136 13.06 4.42 11.71
C ALA A 136 14.04 3.24 11.66
N ASP A 137 14.27 2.57 12.80
CA ASP A 137 15.24 1.47 12.88
C ASP A 137 14.77 0.21 12.16
N SER A 138 13.48 -0.14 12.26
CA SER A 138 12.95 -1.31 11.56
C SER A 138 12.87 -1.10 10.05
N ALA A 139 12.69 0.13 9.57
CA ALA A 139 12.80 0.46 8.16
C ALA A 139 14.24 0.38 7.66
N LYS A 140 15.21 0.92 8.44
CA LYS A 140 16.64 0.80 8.14
C LYS A 140 17.07 -0.67 8.07
N GLU A 141 16.63 -1.50 9.02
CA GLU A 141 16.90 -2.94 9.04
C GLU A 141 16.22 -3.67 7.87
N ALA A 142 14.97 -3.35 7.55
CA ALA A 142 14.26 -3.98 6.46
C ALA A 142 14.96 -3.78 5.11
N VAL A 143 15.40 -2.54 4.80
CA VAL A 143 16.12 -2.25 3.56
C VAL A 143 17.53 -2.85 3.56
N LYS A 144 18.29 -2.72 4.65
CA LYS A 144 19.71 -3.13 4.68
C LYS A 144 19.93 -4.62 4.87
N VAL A 145 18.99 -5.31 5.52
CA VAL A 145 19.17 -6.69 5.97
C VAL A 145 18.10 -7.59 5.37
N ARG A 146 16.82 -7.36 5.70
CA ARG A 146 15.73 -8.28 5.33
C ARG A 146 15.53 -8.39 3.83
N TYR A 147 15.51 -7.25 3.14
CA TYR A 147 15.24 -7.14 1.71
C TYR A 147 16.45 -6.63 0.93
N LYS A 148 17.67 -6.89 1.41
CA LYS A 148 18.91 -6.37 0.81
C LYS A 148 19.12 -6.71 -0.67
N ASN A 149 18.45 -7.77 -1.15
CA ASN A 149 18.53 -8.25 -2.53
C ASN A 149 17.36 -7.75 -3.41
N HIS A 150 16.47 -6.94 -2.86
CA HIS A 150 15.29 -6.42 -3.54
C HIS A 150 15.35 -4.88 -3.61
N GLN A 151 14.74 -4.30 -4.64
CA GLN A 151 14.60 -2.85 -4.74
C GLN A 151 13.41 -2.38 -3.90
N VAL A 152 13.65 -2.11 -2.61
CA VAL A 152 12.60 -1.78 -1.64
C VAL A 152 12.61 -0.31 -1.23
N VAL A 153 11.41 0.27 -1.22
CA VAL A 153 11.07 1.54 -0.56
C VAL A 153 10.11 1.25 0.60
N ILE A 154 10.30 1.91 1.75
CA ILE A 154 9.41 1.74 2.91
C ILE A 154 8.40 2.89 2.96
N ALA A 155 7.11 2.54 2.98
CA ALA A 155 6.02 3.49 3.13
C ALA A 155 5.56 3.61 4.60
N PHE A 156 5.35 4.85 5.04
CA PHE A 156 4.89 5.19 6.39
C PHE A 156 3.53 5.88 6.32
N GLY A 157 2.51 5.28 6.93
CA GLY A 157 1.17 5.89 7.05
C GLY A 157 1.01 6.71 8.33
N ARG A 158 0.63 6.06 9.43
CA ARG A 158 0.30 6.69 10.73
C ARG A 158 1.38 7.62 11.26
N SER A 159 2.65 7.24 11.14
CA SER A 159 3.78 8.09 11.55
C SER A 159 3.83 9.39 10.75
N PHE A 160 3.51 9.35 9.45
CA PHE A 160 3.56 10.54 8.59
C PHE A 160 2.45 11.54 8.93
N ILE A 161 1.29 11.06 9.40
CA ILE A 161 0.17 11.93 9.85
C ILE A 161 0.62 12.91 10.95
N ALA A 162 1.46 12.45 11.88
CA ALA A 162 1.96 13.29 12.98
C ALA A 162 3.34 13.92 12.71
N ASN A 163 4.01 13.54 11.60
CA ASN A 163 5.37 13.93 11.29
C ASN A 163 5.48 14.28 9.79
N PRO A 164 5.09 15.48 9.35
CA PRO A 164 5.22 15.88 7.95
C PRO A 164 6.68 15.96 7.50
N ASP A 165 7.61 16.11 8.44
CA ASP A 165 9.06 16.12 8.28
C ASP A 165 9.70 14.75 8.54
N LEU A 166 8.93 13.65 8.46
CA LEU A 166 9.40 12.29 8.76
C LEU A 166 10.72 11.91 8.06
N PRO A 167 10.93 12.21 6.76
CA PRO A 167 12.21 11.89 6.11
C PRO A 167 13.41 12.57 6.79
N TYR A 168 13.25 13.84 7.20
CA TYR A 168 14.27 14.58 7.93
C TYR A 168 14.53 13.96 9.31
N LYS A 169 13.47 13.61 10.05
CA LYS A 169 13.61 12.94 11.35
C LYS A 169 14.34 11.60 11.24
N ILE A 170 14.05 10.80 10.21
CA ILE A 170 14.77 9.54 9.95
C ILE A 170 16.25 9.81 9.66
N GLN A 171 16.56 10.81 8.82
CA GLN A 171 17.93 11.17 8.44
C GLN A 171 18.75 11.67 9.64
N LYS A 172 18.13 12.45 10.52
CA LYS A 172 18.78 13.05 11.70
C LYS A 172 18.64 12.21 12.97
N GLU A 173 18.05 11.03 12.87
CA GLU A 173 17.82 10.11 13.99
C GLU A 173 17.02 10.75 15.14
N ILE A 174 16.03 11.57 14.77
CA ILE A 174 15.11 12.24 15.69
C ILE A 174 13.90 11.33 15.94
N GLU A 175 13.47 11.26 17.19
CA GLU A 175 12.28 10.49 17.59
C GLU A 175 11.01 11.01 16.91
N PHE A 176 10.15 10.07 16.51
CA PHE A 176 8.87 10.41 15.87
C PHE A 176 7.90 10.97 16.90
N THR A 177 7.21 12.03 16.54
CA THR A 177 6.06 12.53 17.30
C THR A 177 4.98 11.44 17.32
N PRO A 178 4.46 11.05 18.50
CA PRO A 178 3.35 10.10 18.59
C PRO A 178 2.12 10.62 17.85
N TYR A 179 1.44 9.73 17.13
CA TYR A 179 0.16 10.05 16.48
C TYR A 179 -1.01 9.85 17.46
N ASP A 180 -2.06 10.65 17.30
CA ASP A 180 -3.34 10.47 18.01
C ASP A 180 -4.36 9.83 17.06
N ARG A 181 -4.84 8.62 17.41
CA ARG A 181 -5.82 7.90 16.58
C ARG A 181 -7.19 8.55 16.60
N ASN A 182 -7.53 9.29 17.66
CA ASN A 182 -8.84 9.94 17.78
C ASN A 182 -9.02 11.07 16.76
N THR A 183 -7.94 11.49 16.08
CA THR A 183 -7.98 12.60 15.14
C THR A 183 -7.99 12.19 13.67
N PHE A 184 -7.80 10.90 13.35
CA PHE A 184 -7.60 10.45 11.97
C PHE A 184 -8.80 10.72 11.06
N TYR A 185 -10.02 10.63 11.60
CA TYR A 185 -11.26 10.71 10.82
C TYR A 185 -12.22 11.79 11.34
N LEU A 186 -11.68 12.90 11.85
CA LEU A 186 -12.50 14.03 12.29
C LEU A 186 -12.97 14.87 11.09
N PRO A 187 -14.24 15.32 11.08
CA PRO A 187 -14.71 16.25 10.05
C PRO A 187 -14.09 17.65 10.24
N GLY A 188 -13.64 18.27 9.14
CA GLY A 188 -13.18 19.66 9.11
C GLY A 188 -11.66 19.87 9.22
N PHE A 189 -11.23 21.14 9.11
CA PHE A 189 -9.84 21.56 8.83
C PHE A 189 -8.88 21.59 10.04
N ASN A 190 -9.33 21.25 11.25
CA ASN A 190 -8.59 21.61 12.47
C ASN A 190 -7.25 20.86 12.67
N HIS A 191 -7.01 19.72 12.02
CA HIS A 191 -5.79 18.93 12.24
C HIS A 191 -4.68 19.15 11.19
N LEU A 192 -5.04 19.34 9.91
CA LEU A 192 -4.05 19.44 8.82
C LEU A 192 -3.24 20.75 8.88
N LEU A 193 -3.81 21.82 9.46
CA LEU A 193 -3.12 23.11 9.64
C LEU A 193 -1.95 23.04 10.64
N ASN A 194 -2.00 22.15 11.65
CA ASN A 194 -0.88 21.97 12.58
C ASN A 194 0.33 21.33 11.92
N CYS A 195 0.12 20.42 10.96
CA CYS A 195 1.22 19.81 10.20
C CYS A 195 1.89 20.83 9.26
N ARG A 196 1.12 21.75 8.65
CA ARG A 196 1.68 22.82 7.81
C ARG A 196 2.62 23.72 8.59
N ARG A 197 2.24 24.10 9.82
CA ARG A 197 3.10 24.91 10.71
C ARG A 197 4.40 24.20 11.10
N LEU A 198 4.37 22.87 11.28
CA LEU A 198 5.57 22.08 11.56
C LEU A 198 6.47 21.93 10.31
N ALA A 199 5.89 21.75 9.13
CA ALA A 199 6.62 21.72 7.87
C ALA A 199 7.28 23.08 7.56
N ASP A 200 6.58 24.18 7.78
CA ASP A 200 7.12 25.54 7.60
C ASP A 200 8.26 25.83 8.59
N LEU A 201 8.19 25.32 9.83
CA LEU A 201 9.27 25.42 10.83
C LEU A 201 10.49 24.55 10.46
N ALA A 202 10.27 23.37 9.89
CA ALA A 202 11.35 22.49 9.44
C ALA A 202 12.07 23.09 8.21
N LEU A 203 11.34 23.65 7.25
CA LEU A 203 11.91 24.32 6.08
C LEU A 203 12.61 25.65 6.45
N GLY A 204 12.01 26.45 7.34
CA GLY A 204 12.61 27.70 7.82
C GLY A 204 13.82 27.55 8.75
N SER A 205 14.17 26.33 9.15
CA SER A 205 15.42 26.03 9.87
C SER A 205 16.55 25.55 8.94
N LEU A 206 16.22 25.04 7.75
CA LEU A 206 17.19 24.68 6.71
C LEU A 206 17.84 25.94 6.08
N ASP A 207 17.08 27.02 5.88
CA ASP A 207 17.61 28.29 5.33
C ASP A 207 18.57 29.02 6.28
N ARG A 208 18.48 28.77 7.59
CA ARG A 208 19.35 29.41 8.61
C ARG A 208 20.66 28.68 8.89
N GLY A 209 20.90 27.55 8.22
CA GLY A 209 22.14 26.78 8.30
C GLY A 209 23.14 27.04 7.15
N LEU A 210 22.80 27.94 6.22
CA LEU A 210 23.60 28.24 5.02
C LEU A 210 24.06 29.71 4.93
N SER A 211 24.03 30.46 6.03
CA SER A 211 24.58 31.83 6.12
C SER A 211 25.90 31.88 6.88
#